data_AF-A0A968KZF8-F1
#
_entry.id   AF-A0A968KZF8-F1
#
_cell.length_a   1.000
_cell.length_b   1.000
_cell.length_c   1.000
_cell.angle_alpha   90.00
_cell.angle_beta   90.00
_cell.angle_gamma   90.00
#
_symmetry.space_group_name_H-M   'P 1'
#
loop_
_entity.id
_entity.type
_entity.pdbx_description
1 polymer ?
#
loop_
_entity_poly.entity_id
_entity_poly.type
_entity_poly.pdbx_seq_one_letter_code
_entity_poly.pdbx_strand_id
1 'polypeptide(L)'
;DIPNEATQTAQACEKISYTVQENDTLSSIALNYNVPQDAIKFYNGLSTDNVFLGQPIIIPLCERFATPGPTPTATLPPPYQAPNLLLPADGAAFTLANDVVTLQWASIGTLRDNERYQVTIEDVTSGQGLRITDYVTDTKYIVPTSFRPNDNLAHVIRWWVTTVRQNGVDDQGQAIWVSAGAISEKRVFSWVGVAVQNTPNP
;
A
#
# COMPACT_ATOMS: atom_id res chain seq x y z
N ASP A 1 -37.17 -32.26 31.82
CA ASP A 1 -37.86 -31.01 31.44
C ASP A 1 -36.96 -30.14 30.58
N ILE A 2 -37.22 -30.14 29.27
CA ILE A 2 -36.60 -29.22 28.31
C ILE A 2 -37.62 -28.09 28.12
N PRO A 3 -37.35 -26.85 28.59
CA PRO A 3 -38.21 -25.75 28.26
C PRO A 3 -38.05 -25.42 26.77
N ASN A 4 -39.19 -25.49 26.07
CA ASN A 4 -39.40 -25.19 24.66
C ASN A 4 -39.11 -23.70 24.36
N GLU A 5 -37.95 -23.40 23.78
CA GLU A 5 -37.56 -22.06 23.30
C GLU A 5 -38.13 -21.70 21.90
N ALA A 6 -39.19 -22.37 21.43
CA ALA A 6 -39.71 -22.18 20.07
C ALA A 6 -40.93 -21.25 19.95
N THR A 7 -41.31 -20.49 20.99
CA THR A 7 -42.50 -19.60 20.94
C THR A 7 -42.29 -18.24 21.62
N GLN A 8 -41.23 -17.51 21.28
CA GLN A 8 -41.12 -16.09 21.69
C GLN A 8 -40.37 -15.14 20.73
N THR A 9 -40.21 -15.47 19.46
CA THR A 9 -39.54 -14.57 18.48
C THR A 9 -40.29 -14.51 17.14
N ALA A 10 -41.58 -14.19 17.16
CA ALA A 10 -42.37 -13.96 15.95
C ALA A 10 -43.13 -12.61 15.92
N GLN A 11 -42.91 -11.72 16.90
CA GLN A 11 -43.77 -10.54 17.09
C GLN A 11 -43.01 -9.24 17.36
N ALA A 12 -42.00 -8.95 16.54
CA ALA A 12 -41.53 -7.58 16.34
C ALA A 12 -40.88 -7.43 14.95
N CYS A 13 -41.63 -7.68 13.88
CA CYS A 13 -41.19 -7.16 12.59
C CYS A 13 -41.27 -5.63 12.66
N GLU A 14 -40.12 -4.99 12.73
CA GLU A 14 -40.01 -3.53 12.67
C GLU A 14 -40.54 -3.05 11.31
N LYS A 15 -41.50 -2.13 11.34
CA LYS A 15 -42.18 -1.61 10.15
C LYS A 15 -42.08 -0.10 10.17
N ILE A 16 -41.78 0.48 9.01
CA ILE A 16 -41.83 1.92 8.82
C ILE A 16 -43.02 2.26 7.92
N SER A 17 -43.79 3.27 8.31
CA SER A 17 -44.77 3.89 7.42
C SER A 17 -44.05 4.95 6.58
N TYR A 18 -44.07 4.78 5.27
CA TYR A 18 -43.46 5.69 4.31
C TYR A 18 -44.54 6.28 3.40
N THR A 19 -44.55 7.60 3.24
CA THR A 19 -45.43 8.27 2.29
C THR A 19 -44.68 8.48 1.00
N VAL A 20 -45.16 7.87 -0.09
CA VAL A 20 -44.56 7.95 -1.43
C VAL A 20 -44.45 9.39 -1.87
N GLN A 21 -43.24 9.82 -2.27
CA GLN A 21 -42.93 11.18 -2.69
C GLN A 21 -42.89 11.31 -4.22
N GLU A 22 -42.67 12.52 -4.71
CA GLU A 22 -42.61 12.80 -6.14
C GLU A 22 -41.38 12.11 -6.76
N ASN A 23 -41.61 11.37 -7.85
CA ASN A 23 -40.64 10.51 -8.53
C ASN A 23 -40.25 9.21 -7.80
N ASP A 24 -40.92 8.86 -6.70
CA ASP A 24 -40.74 7.54 -6.12
C ASP A 24 -41.44 6.46 -6.94
N THR A 25 -40.78 5.32 -7.01
CA THR A 25 -41.33 4.07 -7.53
C THR A 25 -41.19 3.01 -6.45
N LEU A 26 -41.97 1.93 -6.53
CA LEU A 26 -41.83 0.84 -5.56
C LEU A 26 -40.41 0.27 -5.56
N SER A 27 -39.74 0.29 -6.71
CA SER A 27 -38.37 -0.15 -6.88
C SER A 27 -37.34 0.76 -6.23
N SER A 28 -37.45 2.08 -6.38
CA SER A 28 -36.54 3.03 -5.73
C SER A 28 -36.68 2.98 -4.21
N ILE A 29 -37.91 2.83 -3.71
CA ILE A 29 -38.17 2.70 -2.26
C ILE A 29 -37.57 1.39 -1.73
N ALA A 30 -37.84 0.27 -2.38
CA ALA A 30 -37.28 -1.03 -2.00
C ALA A 30 -35.74 -1.02 -1.91
N LEU A 31 -35.08 -0.41 -2.90
CA LEU A 31 -33.63 -0.25 -2.93
C LEU A 31 -33.12 0.63 -1.78
N ASN A 32 -33.76 1.77 -1.53
CA ASN A 32 -33.34 2.69 -0.48
C ASN A 32 -33.40 2.05 0.92
N TYR A 33 -34.42 1.23 1.16
CA TYR A 33 -34.58 0.54 2.45
C TYR A 33 -33.92 -0.83 2.51
N ASN A 34 -33.30 -1.28 1.41
CA ASN A 34 -32.68 -2.60 1.23
C ASN A 34 -33.65 -3.77 1.53
N VAL A 35 -34.90 -3.66 1.07
CA VAL A 35 -35.98 -4.64 1.28
C VAL A 35 -36.48 -5.14 -0.09
N PRO A 36 -36.86 -6.43 -0.26
CA PRO A 36 -37.47 -6.92 -1.49
C PRO A 36 -38.78 -6.17 -1.85
N GLN A 37 -38.97 -5.82 -3.12
CA GLN A 37 -40.20 -5.19 -3.61
C GLN A 37 -41.43 -6.08 -3.34
N ASP A 38 -41.28 -7.40 -3.50
CA ASP A 38 -42.35 -8.37 -3.24
C ASP A 38 -42.77 -8.39 -1.77
N ALA A 39 -41.84 -8.17 -0.84
CA ALA A 39 -42.16 -8.03 0.57
C ALA A 39 -42.99 -6.76 0.81
N ILE A 40 -42.60 -5.62 0.22
CA ILE A 40 -43.40 -4.39 0.33
C ILE A 40 -44.80 -4.59 -0.28
N LYS A 41 -44.94 -5.26 -1.42
CA LYS A 41 -46.25 -5.58 -2.01
C LYS A 41 -47.11 -6.41 -1.11
N PHE A 42 -46.56 -7.50 -0.58
CA PHE A 42 -47.27 -8.42 0.31
C PHE A 42 -47.81 -7.69 1.56
N TYR A 43 -46.98 -6.86 2.20
CA TYR A 43 -47.37 -6.13 3.42
C TYR A 43 -48.37 -4.99 3.17
N ASN A 44 -48.51 -4.53 1.93
CA ASN A 44 -49.44 -3.45 1.54
C ASN A 44 -50.63 -3.94 0.70
N GLY A 45 -50.74 -5.25 0.45
CA GLY A 45 -51.79 -5.81 -0.40
C GLY A 45 -51.75 -5.31 -1.85
N LEU A 46 -50.58 -4.92 -2.35
CA LEU A 46 -50.42 -4.42 -3.72
C LEU A 46 -50.30 -5.59 -4.70
N SER A 47 -51.09 -5.56 -5.77
CA SER A 47 -51.03 -6.54 -6.86
C SER A 47 -50.10 -6.11 -8.01
N THR A 48 -49.66 -4.86 -8.01
CA THR A 48 -48.79 -4.27 -9.04
C THR A 48 -47.67 -3.47 -8.40
N ASP A 49 -46.64 -3.14 -9.17
CA ASP A 49 -45.50 -2.32 -8.70
C ASP A 49 -45.80 -0.81 -8.72
N ASN A 50 -47.04 -0.42 -9.00
CA ASN A 50 -47.47 0.97 -9.07
C ASN A 50 -47.73 1.53 -7.67
N VAL A 51 -47.13 2.68 -7.38
CA VAL A 51 -47.37 3.48 -6.17
C VAL A 51 -47.73 4.90 -6.58
N PHE A 52 -48.62 5.53 -5.82
CA PHE A 52 -49.10 6.89 -6.10
C PHE A 52 -48.47 7.92 -5.16
N LEU A 53 -48.22 9.13 -5.66
CA LEU A 53 -47.77 10.25 -4.85
C LEU A 53 -48.72 10.47 -3.66
N GLY A 54 -48.16 10.56 -2.45
CA GLY A 54 -48.92 10.72 -1.21
C GLY A 54 -49.52 9.43 -0.65
N GLN A 55 -49.32 8.28 -1.30
CA GLN A 55 -49.79 6.99 -0.81
C GLN A 55 -48.94 6.55 0.41
N PRO A 56 -49.56 6.27 1.57
CA PRO A 56 -48.86 5.63 2.67
C PRO A 56 -48.64 4.15 2.36
N ILE A 57 -47.40 3.67 2.53
CA ILE A 57 -47.02 2.27 2.40
C ILE A 57 -46.20 1.82 3.61
N ILE A 58 -46.26 0.53 3.91
CA ILE A 58 -45.57 -0.15 5.01
C ILE A 58 -44.32 -0.81 4.45
N ILE A 59 -43.16 -0.47 5.01
CA ILE A 59 -41.88 -1.08 4.67
C ILE A 59 -41.49 -2.06 5.78
N PRO A 60 -41.46 -3.38 5.52
CA PRO A 60 -41.08 -4.39 6.52
C PRO A 60 -39.55 -4.45 6.65
N LEU A 61 -38.99 -3.81 7.67
CA LEU A 61 -37.52 -3.81 7.88
C LEU A 61 -36.97 -5.16 8.32
N CYS A 62 -37.83 -6.04 8.82
CA CYS A 62 -37.45 -7.42 9.15
C CYS A 62 -37.10 -8.27 7.92
N GLU A 63 -37.53 -7.84 6.73
CA GLU A 63 -37.24 -8.49 5.44
C GLU A 63 -36.04 -7.83 4.73
N ARG A 64 -35.27 -6.99 5.43
CA ARG A 64 -34.06 -6.40 4.85
C ARG A 64 -33.10 -7.50 4.41
N PHE A 65 -32.52 -7.33 3.23
CA PHE A 65 -31.36 -8.13 2.87
C PHE A 65 -30.28 -7.92 3.93
N ALA A 66 -29.55 -8.98 4.27
CA ALA A 66 -28.38 -8.86 5.12
C ALA A 66 -27.47 -7.78 4.51
N THR A 67 -27.23 -6.69 5.23
CA THR A 67 -26.23 -5.73 4.80
C THR A 67 -24.91 -6.48 4.79
N PRO A 68 -24.08 -6.36 3.74
CA PRO A 68 -22.69 -6.77 3.83
C PRO A 68 -22.14 -6.14 5.10
N GLY A 69 -21.64 -6.96 6.03
CA GLY A 69 -20.99 -6.44 7.23
C GLY A 69 -19.87 -5.48 6.81
N PRO A 70 -19.36 -4.64 7.73
CA PRO A 70 -18.18 -3.86 7.41
C PRO A 70 -17.09 -4.81 6.93
N THR A 71 -16.74 -4.75 5.65
CA THR A 71 -15.55 -5.44 5.14
C THR A 71 -14.38 -4.83 5.91
N PRO A 72 -13.57 -5.61 6.64
CA PRO A 72 -12.42 -5.06 7.32
C PRO A 72 -11.51 -4.41 6.26
N THR A 73 -11.46 -3.08 6.25
CA THR A 73 -10.43 -2.35 5.52
C THR A 73 -9.10 -2.68 6.20
N ALA A 74 -8.18 -3.31 5.47
CA ALA A 74 -6.86 -3.62 6.01
C ALA A 74 -6.22 -2.36 6.60
N THR A 75 -6.00 -2.34 7.92
CA THR A 75 -5.33 -1.23 8.59
C THR A 75 -3.84 -1.33 8.24
N LEU A 76 -3.29 -0.28 7.62
CA LEU A 76 -1.86 -0.23 7.35
C LEU A 76 -1.10 -0.34 8.69
N PRO A 77 -0.14 -1.26 8.81
CA PRO A 77 0.67 -1.36 10.01
C PRO A 77 1.50 -0.09 10.23
N PRO A 78 1.92 0.19 11.47
CA PRO A 78 2.71 1.37 11.78
C PRO A 78 3.98 1.43 10.92
N PRO A 79 4.38 2.63 10.45
CA PRO A 79 5.61 2.78 9.68
C PRO A 79 6.84 2.42 10.51
N TYR A 80 7.83 1.78 9.91
CA TYR A 80 9.11 1.58 10.55
C TYR A 80 9.87 2.89 10.74
N GLN A 81 10.69 2.94 11.80
CA GLN A 81 11.66 4.01 12.00
C GLN A 81 12.75 3.99 10.92
N ALA A 82 13.45 5.11 10.79
CA ALA A 82 14.54 5.26 9.84
C ALA A 82 15.74 4.37 10.22
N PRO A 83 16.33 3.59 9.27
CA PRO A 83 17.55 2.84 9.53
C PRO A 83 18.73 3.77 9.90
N ASN A 84 19.44 3.45 10.98
CA ASN A 84 20.66 4.18 11.32
C ASN A 84 21.83 3.72 10.45
N LEU A 85 22.42 4.62 9.66
CA LEU A 85 23.55 4.28 8.79
C LEU A 85 24.83 4.13 9.62
N LEU A 86 25.60 3.08 9.37
CA LEU A 86 26.79 2.73 10.16
C LEU A 86 28.06 2.96 9.37
N LEU A 87 28.18 2.31 8.20
CA LEU A 87 29.35 2.41 7.33
C LEU A 87 28.93 2.67 5.88
N PRO A 88 29.77 3.37 5.10
CA PRO A 88 30.93 4.13 5.56
C PRO A 88 30.55 5.30 6.49
N ALA A 89 31.53 5.84 7.19
CA ALA A 89 31.37 7.11 7.89
C ALA A 89 31.00 8.20 6.88
N ASP A 90 30.24 9.20 7.32
CA ASP A 90 29.88 10.32 6.45
C ASP A 90 31.14 11.08 6.01
N GLY A 91 31.29 11.30 4.71
CA GLY A 91 32.47 11.93 4.11
C GLY A 91 33.70 11.01 3.96
N ALA A 92 33.58 9.69 4.18
CA ALA A 92 34.69 8.76 3.93
C ALA A 92 35.18 8.83 2.48
N ALA A 93 36.47 8.52 2.25
CA ALA A 93 37.08 8.59 0.94
C ALA A 93 37.64 7.23 0.50
N PHE A 94 37.33 6.85 -0.75
CA PHE A 94 37.82 5.66 -1.42
C PHE A 94 38.59 6.08 -2.66
N THR A 95 39.91 5.90 -2.63
CA THR A 95 40.84 6.43 -3.65
C THR A 95 41.59 5.34 -4.39
N LEU A 96 41.57 4.10 -3.91
CA LEU A 96 42.33 2.99 -4.47
C LEU A 96 41.55 2.31 -5.59
N ALA A 97 42.24 1.93 -6.67
CA ALA A 97 41.66 1.27 -7.86
C ALA A 97 40.90 -0.04 -7.57
N ASN A 98 41.14 -0.65 -6.41
CA ASN A 98 40.52 -1.90 -5.95
C ASN A 98 39.64 -1.73 -4.70
N ASP A 99 39.35 -0.50 -4.28
CA ASP A 99 38.45 -0.25 -3.17
C ASP A 99 37.05 -0.83 -3.44
N VAL A 100 36.54 -1.56 -2.45
CA VAL A 100 35.18 -2.09 -2.43
C VAL A 100 34.39 -1.33 -1.37
N VAL A 101 33.36 -0.62 -1.81
CA VAL A 101 32.50 0.14 -0.89
C VAL A 101 31.38 -0.76 -0.39
N THR A 102 31.34 -0.99 0.92
CA THR A 102 30.23 -1.70 1.57
C THR A 102 29.42 -0.70 2.40
N LEU A 103 28.15 -0.57 2.06
CA LEU A 103 27.16 0.17 2.83
C LEU A 103 26.62 -0.75 3.93
N GLN A 104 26.51 -0.24 5.14
CA GLN A 104 25.99 -0.97 6.29
C GLN A 104 25.10 -0.07 7.13
N TRP A 105 24.00 -0.62 7.64
CA TRP A 105 23.04 0.08 8.49
C TRP A 105 22.60 -0.82 9.65
N ALA A 106 21.98 -0.22 10.66
CA ALA A 106 21.36 -0.93 11.75
C ALA A 106 20.03 -1.57 11.30
N SER A 107 19.76 -2.78 11.78
CA SER A 107 18.45 -3.41 11.59
C SER A 107 17.35 -2.61 12.29
N ILE A 108 16.21 -2.45 11.62
CA ILE A 108 15.00 -1.85 12.20
C ILE A 108 14.06 -2.89 12.84
N GLY A 109 14.52 -4.13 12.96
CA GLY A 109 13.74 -5.26 13.45
C GLY A 109 13.65 -6.38 12.41
N THR A 110 12.69 -7.29 12.62
CA THR A 110 12.43 -8.36 11.65
C THR A 110 11.54 -7.82 10.54
N LEU A 111 12.06 -7.77 9.31
CA LEU A 111 11.27 -7.47 8.13
C LEU A 111 10.29 -8.62 7.86
N ARG A 112 9.09 -8.29 7.37
CA ARG A 112 8.15 -9.29 6.86
C ARG A 112 8.67 -9.90 5.57
N ASP A 113 8.13 -11.07 5.20
CA ASP A 113 8.55 -11.79 3.98
C ASP A 113 8.42 -10.95 2.69
N ASN A 114 7.47 -10.02 2.66
CA ASN A 114 7.23 -9.10 1.55
C ASN A 114 7.86 -7.70 1.75
N GLU A 115 8.80 -7.55 2.68
CA GLU A 115 9.48 -6.29 2.98
C GLU A 115 10.97 -6.36 2.69
N ARG A 116 11.54 -5.24 2.26
CA ARG A 116 12.97 -5.12 1.92
C ARG A 116 13.49 -3.76 2.36
N TYR A 117 14.80 -3.68 2.55
CA TYR A 117 15.53 -2.42 2.52
C TYR A 117 15.71 -2.00 1.07
N GLN A 118 15.18 -0.83 0.72
CA GLN A 118 15.52 -0.15 -0.52
C GLN A 118 16.77 0.70 -0.27
N VAL A 119 17.88 0.34 -0.92
CA VAL A 119 19.14 1.09 -0.92
C VAL A 119 19.16 1.96 -2.16
N THR A 120 19.27 3.27 -1.98
CA THR A 120 19.41 4.20 -3.10
C THR A 120 20.78 4.87 -3.05
N ILE A 121 21.45 4.90 -4.19
CA ILE A 121 22.80 5.48 -4.34
C ILE A 121 22.77 6.40 -5.56
N GLU A 122 23.28 7.60 -5.42
CA GLU A 122 23.37 8.59 -6.49
C GLU A 122 24.75 9.24 -6.53
N ASP A 123 25.28 9.45 -7.73
CA ASP A 123 26.47 10.25 -7.97
C ASP A 123 26.05 11.69 -8.21
N VAL A 124 26.38 12.57 -7.26
CA VAL A 124 25.93 13.97 -7.28
C VAL A 124 26.86 14.88 -8.07
N THR A 125 28.01 14.35 -8.50
CA THR A 125 29.10 15.09 -9.15
C THR A 125 29.22 14.80 -10.63
N SER A 126 28.75 13.64 -11.10
CA SER A 126 28.83 13.24 -12.51
C SER A 126 28.10 14.18 -13.49
N GLY A 127 27.14 14.98 -13.00
CA GLY A 127 26.24 15.78 -13.84
C GLY A 127 25.26 14.96 -14.69
N GLN A 128 25.41 13.63 -14.74
CA GLN A 128 24.57 12.70 -15.49
C GLN A 128 23.43 12.10 -14.66
N GLY A 129 23.42 12.35 -13.34
CA GLY A 129 22.38 11.85 -12.43
C GLY A 129 22.41 10.32 -12.29
N LEU A 130 23.59 9.70 -12.39
CA LEU A 130 23.75 8.26 -12.21
C LEU A 130 23.18 7.85 -10.85
N ARG A 131 22.15 7.00 -10.87
CA ARG A 131 21.45 6.54 -9.68
C ARG A 131 21.11 5.07 -9.82
N ILE A 132 21.31 4.32 -8.74
CA ILE A 132 20.83 2.95 -8.60
C ILE A 132 19.89 2.82 -7.41
N THR A 133 18.98 1.86 -7.49
CA THR A 133 18.04 1.55 -6.43
C THR A 133 17.87 0.04 -6.39
N ASP A 134 18.34 -0.56 -5.30
CA ASP A 134 18.31 -2.00 -5.08
C ASP A 134 17.55 -2.36 -3.82
N TYR A 135 17.09 -3.62 -3.77
CA TYR A 135 16.24 -4.13 -2.69
C TYR A 135 16.91 -5.35 -2.05
N VAL A 136 17.20 -5.26 -0.75
CA VAL A 136 17.89 -6.33 -0.01
C VAL A 136 17.19 -6.64 1.32
N THR A 137 17.39 -7.85 1.83
CA THR A 137 16.98 -8.25 3.19
C THR A 137 18.09 -8.08 4.22
N ASP A 138 19.34 -8.15 3.77
CA ASP A 138 20.51 -7.97 4.63
C ASP A 138 20.65 -6.51 5.07
N THR A 139 21.38 -6.28 6.16
CA THR A 139 21.74 -4.94 6.64
C THR A 139 23.06 -4.43 6.07
N LYS A 140 23.44 -4.94 4.89
CA LYS A 140 24.65 -4.58 4.16
C LYS A 140 24.40 -4.64 2.67
N TYR A 141 25.12 -3.83 1.92
CA TYR A 141 25.08 -3.81 0.46
C TYR A 141 26.45 -3.42 -0.09
N ILE A 142 26.97 -4.20 -1.03
CA ILE A 142 28.23 -3.90 -1.72
C ILE A 142 27.89 -3.08 -2.94
N VAL A 143 28.44 -1.86 -3.05
CA VAL A 143 28.21 -1.00 -4.20
C VAL A 143 28.81 -1.66 -5.45
N PRO A 144 28.01 -1.88 -6.52
CA PRO A 144 28.50 -2.49 -7.76
C PRO A 144 29.65 -1.69 -8.35
N THR A 145 30.65 -2.39 -8.88
CA THR A 145 31.80 -1.75 -9.55
C THR A 145 31.39 -0.98 -10.80
N SER A 146 30.24 -1.30 -11.41
CA SER A 146 29.65 -0.53 -12.51
C SER A 146 29.21 0.88 -12.11
N PHE A 147 29.02 1.14 -10.81
CA PHE A 147 28.72 2.47 -10.27
C PHE A 147 29.99 3.29 -10.00
N ARG A 148 31.17 2.68 -10.09
CA ARG A 148 32.43 3.38 -9.90
C ARG A 148 32.64 4.41 -11.02
N PRO A 149 33.09 5.64 -10.70
CA PRO A 149 33.46 6.59 -11.72
C PRO A 149 34.51 6.04 -12.70
N ASN A 150 34.47 6.52 -13.93
CA ASN A 150 35.35 6.09 -15.03
C ASN A 150 36.43 7.14 -15.40
N ASP A 151 36.61 8.13 -14.53
CA ASP A 151 37.65 9.14 -14.63
C ASP A 151 38.49 9.20 -13.34
N ASN A 152 39.52 10.04 -13.32
CA ASN A 152 40.41 10.20 -12.17
C ASN A 152 39.94 11.29 -11.19
N LEU A 153 38.71 11.80 -11.33
CA LEU A 153 38.17 12.80 -10.42
C LEU A 153 37.51 12.11 -9.22
N ALA A 154 37.46 12.84 -8.10
CA ALA A 154 36.72 12.38 -6.94
C ALA A 154 35.24 12.68 -7.13
N HIS A 155 34.41 11.64 -7.14
CA HIS A 155 32.98 11.79 -7.21
C HIS A 155 32.37 11.70 -5.80
N VAL A 156 31.39 12.55 -5.51
CA VAL A 156 30.62 12.47 -4.28
C VAL A 156 29.42 11.58 -4.51
N ILE A 157 29.39 10.47 -3.78
CA ILE A 157 28.35 9.47 -3.85
C ILE A 157 27.47 9.61 -2.62
N ARG A 158 26.18 9.88 -2.83
CA ARG A 158 25.19 10.01 -1.77
C ARG A 158 24.34 8.74 -1.72
N TRP A 159 24.03 8.29 -0.51
CA TRP A 159 23.20 7.10 -0.32
C TRP A 159 22.27 7.23 0.89
N TRP A 160 21.18 6.47 0.83
CA TRP A 160 20.23 6.33 1.92
C TRP A 160 19.49 5.01 1.82
N VAL A 161 18.85 4.62 2.93
CA VAL A 161 18.08 3.40 3.04
C VAL A 161 16.67 3.72 3.52
N THR A 162 15.68 3.08 2.93
CA THR A 162 14.31 3.09 3.43
C THR A 162 13.75 1.68 3.46
N THR A 163 12.74 1.44 4.30
CA THR A 163 12.04 0.16 4.30
C THR A 163 10.84 0.25 3.37
N VAL A 164 10.71 -0.74 2.49
CA VAL A 164 9.60 -0.83 1.55
C VAL A 164 8.86 -2.15 1.71
N ARG A 165 7.59 -2.15 1.30
CA ARG A 165 6.75 -3.33 1.23
C ARG A 165 6.30 -3.55 -0.20
N GLN A 166 6.32 -4.80 -0.64
CA GLN A 166 5.76 -5.17 -1.94
C GLN A 166 4.23 -5.08 -1.88
N ASN A 167 3.65 -4.30 -2.79
CA ASN A 167 2.23 -4.10 -2.97
C ASN A 167 1.80 -4.61 -4.36
N GLY A 168 2.01 -5.91 -4.57
CA GLY A 168 1.73 -6.59 -5.83
C GLY A 168 2.90 -6.59 -6.81
N VAL A 169 2.56 -6.84 -8.06
CA VAL A 169 3.46 -6.85 -9.22
C VAL A 169 2.80 -6.07 -10.34
N ASP A 170 3.61 -5.48 -11.23
CA ASP A 170 3.11 -4.85 -12.45
C ASP A 170 2.78 -5.90 -13.54
N ASP A 171 2.32 -5.42 -14.69
CA ASP A 171 1.95 -6.26 -15.85
C ASP A 171 3.13 -7.08 -16.41
N GLN A 172 4.37 -6.75 -16.02
CA GLN A 172 5.60 -7.45 -16.39
C GLN A 172 6.07 -8.42 -15.32
N GLY A 173 5.33 -8.55 -14.21
CA GLY A 173 5.66 -9.40 -13.07
C GLY A 173 6.71 -8.79 -12.13
N GLN A 174 7.06 -7.51 -12.29
CA GLN A 174 8.02 -6.84 -11.44
C GLN A 174 7.35 -6.28 -10.18
N ALA A 175 8.02 -6.44 -9.03
CA ALA A 175 7.49 -6.04 -7.74
C ALA A 175 7.21 -4.53 -7.68
N ILE A 176 5.99 -4.16 -7.30
CA ILE A 176 5.62 -2.78 -6.99
C ILE A 176 5.94 -2.52 -5.52
N TRP A 177 6.85 -1.60 -5.24
CA TRP A 177 7.26 -1.28 -3.87
C TRP A 177 6.59 0.00 -3.37
N VAL A 178 6.02 -0.05 -2.17
CA VAL A 178 5.48 1.12 -1.46
C VAL A 178 6.28 1.38 -0.19
N SER A 179 6.35 2.65 0.23
CA SER A 179 7.03 3.01 1.48
C SER A 179 6.40 2.31 2.67
N ALA A 180 7.23 1.68 3.51
CA ALA A 180 6.83 1.02 4.75
C ALA A 180 7.53 1.62 5.98
N GLY A 181 8.38 2.64 5.81
CA GLY A 181 9.10 3.27 6.90
C GLY A 181 9.66 4.65 6.53
N ALA A 182 10.25 5.30 7.52
CA ALA A 182 10.96 6.56 7.33
C ALA A 182 12.27 6.35 6.56
N ILE A 183 12.64 7.36 5.79
CA ILE A 183 13.91 7.40 5.05
C ILE A 183 15.03 7.69 6.07
N SER A 184 16.18 7.01 5.94
CA SER A 184 17.38 7.33 6.72
C SER A 184 17.87 8.75 6.49
N GLU A 185 18.71 9.25 7.40
CA GLU A 185 19.63 10.33 7.06
C GLU A 185 20.42 9.95 5.80
N LYS A 186 20.73 10.95 4.97
CA LYS A 186 21.54 10.74 3.77
C LYS A 186 23.00 10.85 4.16
N ARG A 187 23.83 9.91 3.72
CA ARG A 187 25.28 9.97 3.88
C ARG A 187 25.96 10.11 2.54
N VAL A 188 27.17 10.67 2.57
CA VAL A 188 28.04 10.76 1.41
C VAL A 188 29.37 10.05 1.65
N PHE A 189 29.99 9.60 0.58
CA PHE A 189 31.41 9.24 0.53
C PHE A 189 31.99 9.72 -0.79
N SER A 190 33.31 9.89 -0.88
CA SER A 190 33.98 10.16 -2.15
C SER A 190 34.54 8.87 -2.74
N TRP A 191 34.43 8.70 -4.05
CA TRP A 191 35.02 7.58 -4.77
C TRP A 191 35.77 8.08 -6.00
N VAL A 192 37.05 7.73 -6.10
CA VAL A 192 37.87 8.05 -7.27
C VAL A 192 37.81 6.89 -8.25
N GLY A 193 37.50 7.20 -9.51
CA GLY A 193 37.44 6.24 -10.59
C GLY A 193 38.81 5.80 -11.10
N VAL A 194 38.80 5.06 -12.21
CA VAL A 194 39.99 4.77 -13.00
C VAL A 194 39.80 5.37 -14.38
N ALA A 195 40.73 6.23 -14.83
CA ALA A 195 40.71 6.74 -16.18
C ALA A 195 40.79 5.57 -17.17
N VAL A 196 39.87 5.54 -18.13
CA VAL A 196 39.91 4.60 -19.25
C VAL A 196 41.21 4.85 -20.02
N GLN A 197 42.13 3.88 -20.00
CA GLN A 197 43.37 3.97 -20.75
C GLN A 197 43.02 3.78 -22.23
N ASN A 198 42.98 4.87 -23.00
CA ASN A 198 42.86 4.81 -24.46
C ASN A 198 44.12 4.12 -25.01
N THR A 199 44.11 2.79 -25.18
CA THR A 199 45.14 2.10 -25.97
C THR A 199 45.03 2.58 -27.42
N PRO A 200 46.09 3.14 -28.02
CA PRO A 200 46.14 3.33 -29.46
C PRO A 200 46.13 1.93 -30.09
N ASN A 201 45.19 1.69 -31.00
CA ASN A 201 45.20 0.47 -31.81
C ASN A 201 46.50 0.50 -32.67
N PRO A 202 47.29 -0.59 -32.72
CA PRO A 202 48.55 -0.64 -33.45
C PRO A 202 48.38 -0.48 -34.97
#